data_AF-A0A853I3M8-F1
#
_entry.id   AF-A0A853I3M8-F1
#
_cell.length_a   1.000
_cell.length_b   1.000
_cell.length_c   1.000
_cell.angle_alpha   90.00
_cell.angle_beta   90.00
_cell.angle_gamma   90.00
#
_symmetry.space_group_name_H-M   'P 1'
#
loop_
_entity.id
_entity.type
_entity.pdbx_description
1 polymer ?
#
loop_
_entity_poly.entity_id
_entity_poly.type
_entity_poly.pdbx_seq_one_letter_code
_entity_poly.pdbx_strand_id
1 'polypeptide(L)'
;MAAASLYWCIYRRNWISSYYFLSLDIFQHKASTTLSFQNISIKSIHVNSIFFGLFILTSSFSTDADNSSIAISKHLLDSVITRIPFVKQVLVIPCILENNLSTVCYQFSFNSNPIADGPYCPKTLDNIGGLYNYDGITNPGFQALKRQFFESMENDGFDIVDDEGNIRISLPKNTDSEFNYCFEAERDDSLVITYTIPVFPTDLAVPSPNNTVFDMVGFTLNGIPIEGPAPSVINGAPLPDGGTGVAGNVPAIDPCGGHVDPSGYYHFHMQPETINHVLKKNNIYDVFCSNVSQDSYALLGYAMDGYPLYADKDLPGMTQTKYDQCNGHFGPTLEYPFGVYHYHASNKAIPNTPPCLKGASAKHSFSIE
;
A
#
# COMPACT_ATOMS: atom_id res chain seq x y z
N MET A 1 -54.72 8.75 -24.58
CA MET A 1 -55.61 8.77 -23.40
C MET A 1 -55.25 7.53 -22.58
N ALA A 2 -54.31 7.64 -21.64
CA ALA A 2 -54.51 7.94 -20.21
C ALA A 2 -55.00 6.70 -19.42
N ALA A 3 -54.58 6.37 -18.20
CA ALA A 3 -53.54 6.80 -17.29
C ALA A 3 -53.54 5.79 -16.11
N ALA A 4 -52.54 5.92 -15.24
CA ALA A 4 -52.28 5.14 -14.03
C ALA A 4 -53.38 5.14 -12.95
N SER A 5 -53.27 4.24 -11.95
CA SER A 5 -53.01 4.59 -10.51
C SER A 5 -53.75 3.71 -9.47
N LEU A 6 -52.93 3.11 -8.58
CA LEU A 6 -53.03 3.05 -7.10
C LEU A 6 -54.19 2.35 -6.32
N TYR A 7 -53.75 1.37 -5.51
CA TYR A 7 -53.93 1.19 -4.03
C TYR A 7 -54.94 0.19 -3.40
N TRP A 8 -54.34 -0.68 -2.56
CA TRP A 8 -54.70 -1.20 -1.23
C TRP A 8 -55.86 -2.21 -1.01
N CYS A 9 -55.55 -3.46 -0.57
CA CYS A 9 -55.58 -3.90 0.85
C CYS A 9 -55.47 -5.44 1.05
N ILE A 10 -54.49 -5.86 1.88
CA ILE A 10 -54.51 -6.84 3.01
C ILE A 10 -54.96 -8.31 2.77
N TYR A 11 -54.04 -9.28 2.96
CA TYR A 11 -54.06 -10.23 4.11
C TYR A 11 -52.76 -11.06 4.27
N ARG A 12 -52.43 -11.32 5.54
CA ARG A 12 -51.21 -11.91 6.13
C ARG A 12 -51.07 -13.45 6.02
N ARG A 13 -49.83 -13.95 6.11
CA ARG A 13 -49.30 -14.95 7.10
C ARG A 13 -47.80 -15.23 6.82
N ASN A 14 -46.88 -14.65 7.60
CA ASN A 14 -46.15 -15.23 8.76
C ASN A 14 -45.29 -16.48 8.47
N TRP A 15 -43.96 -16.31 8.52
CA TRP A 15 -43.01 -17.13 9.29
C TRP A 15 -41.85 -16.23 9.76
N ILE A 16 -41.60 -16.21 11.07
CA ILE A 16 -40.55 -15.43 11.77
C ILE A 16 -39.51 -16.44 12.27
N SER A 17 -38.23 -16.10 12.10
CA SER A 17 -37.11 -16.65 12.86
C SER A 17 -36.30 -15.48 13.42
N SER A 18 -36.06 -15.52 14.72
CA SER A 18 -35.67 -14.43 15.60
C SER A 18 -34.16 -14.14 15.58
N TYR A 19 -33.79 -12.86 15.61
CA TYR A 19 -32.49 -12.42 16.15
C TYR A 19 -32.74 -11.32 17.19
N TYR A 20 -32.20 -11.52 18.39
CA TYR A 20 -32.30 -10.63 19.54
C TYR A 20 -31.46 -9.36 19.30
N PHE A 21 -32.09 -8.18 19.42
CA PHE A 21 -31.43 -6.90 19.64
C PHE A 21 -31.61 -6.52 21.12
N LEU A 22 -30.51 -6.34 21.84
CA LEU A 22 -30.49 -5.66 23.14
C LEU A 22 -30.26 -4.17 22.90
N SER A 23 -31.29 -3.36 23.11
CA SER A 23 -31.20 -1.90 23.20
C SER A 23 -30.99 -1.50 24.67
N LEU A 24 -29.95 -0.71 24.95
CA LEU A 24 -29.80 0.00 26.22
C LEU A 24 -30.46 1.38 26.08
N ASP A 25 -31.56 1.60 26.79
CA ASP A 25 -32.19 2.91 26.96
C ASP A 25 -31.52 3.67 28.12
N ILE A 26 -31.02 4.87 27.83
CA ILE A 26 -30.52 5.82 28.84
C ILE A 26 -31.67 6.75 29.23
N PHE A 27 -32.20 6.60 30.44
CA PHE A 27 -33.14 7.55 31.04
C PHE A 27 -32.40 8.74 31.65
N GLN A 28 -32.71 9.95 31.17
CA GLN A 28 -32.35 11.21 31.84
C GLN A 28 -33.28 11.47 33.03
N HIS A 29 -32.72 11.78 34.19
CA HIS A 29 -33.44 12.49 35.26
C HIS A 29 -32.65 13.72 35.73
N LYS A 30 -33.29 14.88 35.56
CA LYS A 30 -32.88 16.17 36.13
C LYS A 30 -33.16 16.17 37.63
N ALA A 31 -32.19 16.59 38.43
CA ALA A 31 -32.44 17.21 39.72
C ALA A 31 -31.49 18.41 39.90
N SER A 32 -32.10 19.58 40.07
CA SER A 32 -31.47 20.82 40.50
C SER A 32 -31.66 20.93 42.01
N THR A 33 -30.60 21.23 42.76
CA THR A 33 -30.59 22.24 43.85
C THR A 33 -29.19 22.42 44.45
N THR A 34 -28.94 23.66 44.83
CA THR A 34 -27.71 24.34 45.29
C THR A 34 -27.31 24.05 46.76
N LEU A 35 -26.00 24.03 47.09
CA LEU A 35 -25.32 25.00 48.00
C LEU A 35 -23.94 24.57 48.54
N SER A 36 -22.99 25.53 48.47
CA SER A 36 -21.99 25.93 49.49
C SER A 36 -20.75 25.07 49.80
N PHE A 37 -19.58 25.59 49.44
CA PHE A 37 -18.26 25.22 49.96
C PHE A 37 -17.96 25.92 51.30
N GLN A 38 -17.50 25.17 52.31
CA GLN A 38 -16.71 25.71 53.42
C GLN A 38 -15.55 24.75 53.79
N ASN A 39 -14.34 25.32 53.84
CA ASN A 39 -13.10 24.70 54.33
C ASN A 39 -13.12 24.58 55.86
N ILE A 40 -12.78 23.40 56.42
CA ILE A 40 -12.27 23.30 57.80
C ILE A 40 -11.08 22.33 57.86
N SER A 41 -10.02 22.84 58.48
CA SER A 41 -8.71 22.25 58.78
C SER A 41 -8.77 21.13 59.81
N ILE A 42 -8.00 20.06 59.63
CA ILE A 42 -7.80 19.00 60.63
C ILE A 42 -6.39 19.14 61.24
N LYS A 43 -6.33 19.47 62.53
CA LYS A 43 -5.14 19.36 63.39
C LYS A 43 -5.13 17.99 64.08
N SER A 44 -4.05 17.24 63.84
CA SER A 44 -3.30 16.33 64.74
C SER A 44 -4.01 15.65 65.92
N ILE A 45 -3.99 14.31 65.94
CA ILE A 45 -3.81 13.48 67.17
C ILE A 45 -2.91 12.27 66.85
N HIS A 46 -1.90 12.06 67.70
CA HIS A 46 -0.93 10.96 67.65
C HIS A 46 -1.47 9.66 68.29
N VAL A 47 -1.24 8.55 67.57
CA VAL A 47 -0.73 7.22 67.96
C VAL A 47 -1.18 6.57 69.28
N ASN A 48 -1.78 5.38 69.15
CA ASN A 48 -1.51 4.26 70.06
C ASN A 48 -1.34 2.95 69.26
N SER A 49 -0.26 2.24 69.57
CA SER A 49 0.24 1.06 68.87
C SER A 49 -0.52 -0.21 69.27
N ILE A 50 -0.93 -1.02 68.28
CA ILE A 50 -1.16 -2.46 68.44
C ILE A 50 -0.56 -3.18 67.22
N PHE A 51 0.40 -4.05 67.50
CA PHE A 51 1.01 -4.99 66.55
C PHE A 51 -0.07 -5.94 65.98
N PHE A 52 -0.20 -6.01 64.66
CA PHE A 52 -0.80 -7.16 63.98
C PHE A 52 -0.06 -7.41 62.66
N GLY A 53 0.17 -8.69 62.37
CA GLY A 53 1.16 -9.19 61.42
C GLY A 53 1.02 -8.69 59.98
N LEU A 54 2.18 -8.49 59.37
CA LEU A 54 2.37 -8.19 57.97
C LEU A 54 2.04 -9.45 57.14
N PHE A 55 0.85 -9.49 56.54
CA PHE A 55 0.56 -10.38 55.41
C PHE A 55 0.81 -9.57 54.14
N ILE A 56 1.95 -9.78 53.49
CA ILE A 56 2.19 -9.25 52.14
C ILE A 56 1.35 -10.08 51.18
N LEU A 57 0.19 -9.53 50.78
CA LEU A 57 -0.50 -9.95 49.58
C LEU A 57 0.30 -9.44 48.38
N THR A 58 1.16 -10.28 47.81
CA THR A 58 1.68 -10.07 46.47
C THR A 58 0.53 -10.29 45.49
N SER A 59 -0.17 -9.23 45.11
CA SER A 59 -1.05 -9.28 43.95
C SER A 59 -0.16 -9.36 42.71
N SER A 60 0.08 -10.58 42.24
CA SER A 60 0.54 -10.83 40.89
C SER A 60 -0.53 -10.30 39.93
N PHE A 61 -0.32 -9.11 39.40
CA PHE A 61 -1.04 -8.60 38.24
C PHE A 61 -0.63 -9.48 37.06
N SER A 62 -1.51 -10.40 36.66
CA SER A 62 -1.40 -11.21 35.46
C SER A 62 -1.53 -10.31 34.23
N THR A 63 -0.58 -10.43 33.30
CA THR A 63 -0.56 -9.79 31.99
C THR A 63 -1.54 -10.49 31.04
N ASP A 64 -2.84 -10.30 31.24
CA ASP A 64 -3.88 -10.87 30.35
C ASP A 64 -4.31 -9.91 29.22
N ALA A 65 -3.92 -8.63 29.30
CA ALA A 65 -4.22 -7.64 28.27
C ALA A 65 -3.45 -7.90 26.97
N ASP A 66 -2.19 -8.36 27.05
CA ASP A 66 -1.33 -8.59 25.89
C ASP A 66 -1.77 -9.81 25.07
N ASN A 67 -2.18 -10.90 25.73
CA ASN A 67 -2.54 -12.13 25.03
C ASN A 67 -3.90 -12.01 24.31
N SER A 68 -4.82 -11.21 24.87
CA SER A 68 -6.14 -10.97 24.27
C SER A 68 -6.09 -9.99 23.09
N SER A 69 -5.30 -8.92 23.17
CA SER A 69 -5.07 -8.00 22.04
C SER A 69 -4.34 -8.71 20.89
N ILE A 70 -3.38 -9.58 21.22
CA ILE A 70 -2.68 -10.41 20.23
C ILE A 70 -3.66 -11.36 19.54
N ALA A 71 -4.51 -12.05 20.29
CA ALA A 71 -5.51 -12.97 19.72
C ALA A 71 -6.54 -12.25 18.83
N ILE A 72 -6.99 -11.05 19.20
CA ILE A 72 -8.00 -10.28 18.44
C ILE A 72 -7.41 -9.69 17.15
N SER A 73 -6.22 -9.07 17.21
CA SER A 73 -5.54 -8.52 16.03
C SER A 73 -5.16 -9.62 15.05
N LYS A 74 -4.65 -10.74 15.58
CA LYS A 74 -4.38 -11.95 14.80
C LYS A 74 -5.66 -12.46 14.11
N HIS A 75 -6.79 -12.51 14.81
CA HIS A 75 -8.05 -12.96 14.23
C HIS A 75 -8.60 -12.02 13.13
N LEU A 76 -8.44 -10.70 13.27
CA LEU A 76 -8.87 -9.73 12.26
C LEU A 76 -8.01 -9.85 10.99
N LEU A 77 -6.68 -9.88 11.12
CA LEU A 77 -5.82 -10.03 9.96
C LEU A 77 -5.87 -11.46 9.37
N ASP A 78 -5.96 -12.51 10.18
CA ASP A 78 -6.17 -13.89 9.70
C ASP A 78 -7.46 -13.98 8.86
N SER A 79 -8.52 -13.25 9.19
CA SER A 79 -9.78 -13.25 8.42
C SER A 79 -9.69 -12.53 7.07
N VAL A 80 -8.75 -11.60 6.92
CA VAL A 80 -8.45 -10.90 5.65
C VAL A 80 -7.39 -11.67 4.86
N ILE A 81 -6.33 -12.15 5.52
CA ILE A 81 -5.24 -12.95 4.96
C ILE A 81 -5.73 -14.28 4.41
N THR A 82 -6.65 -14.97 5.09
CA THR A 82 -7.24 -16.22 4.57
C THR A 82 -8.06 -16.03 3.28
N ARG A 83 -8.38 -14.79 2.91
CA ARG A 83 -9.05 -14.45 1.65
C ARG A 83 -8.08 -14.08 0.53
N ILE A 84 -6.78 -14.02 0.80
CA ILE A 84 -5.75 -13.74 -0.20
C ILE A 84 -5.48 -15.04 -0.97
N PRO A 85 -6.06 -15.23 -2.17
CA PRO A 85 -6.16 -16.54 -2.78
C PRO A 85 -4.83 -17.02 -3.41
N PHE A 86 -3.82 -16.15 -3.47
CA PHE A 86 -2.56 -16.37 -4.18
C PHE A 86 -1.36 -16.59 -3.24
N VAL A 87 -1.56 -16.64 -1.91
CA VAL A 87 -0.47 -16.87 -0.96
C VAL A 87 -0.09 -18.35 -0.92
N LYS A 88 1.19 -18.66 -1.10
CA LYS A 88 1.71 -20.04 -0.98
C LYS A 88 1.73 -20.49 0.48
N GLN A 89 2.22 -19.61 1.36
CA GLN A 89 2.34 -19.88 2.78
C GLN A 89 2.34 -18.58 3.60
N VAL A 90 1.71 -18.62 4.78
CA VAL A 90 1.79 -17.57 5.79
C VAL A 90 2.32 -18.17 7.08
N LEU A 91 3.37 -17.57 7.63
CA LEU A 91 3.94 -17.91 8.93
C LEU A 91 3.85 -16.72 9.87
N VAL A 92 3.78 -16.98 11.17
CA VAL A 92 3.97 -15.97 12.22
C VAL A 92 5.30 -16.25 12.89
N ILE A 93 6.24 -15.32 12.79
CA ILE A 93 7.62 -15.47 13.25
C ILE A 93 8.02 -14.33 14.19
N PRO A 94 8.95 -14.54 15.15
CA PRO A 94 9.57 -13.42 15.85
C PRO A 94 10.39 -12.57 14.88
N CYS A 95 10.36 -11.26 15.04
CA CYS A 95 11.09 -10.32 14.19
C CYS A 95 11.53 -9.07 14.97
N ILE A 96 12.44 -8.29 14.38
CA ILE A 96 12.89 -7.00 14.89
C ILE A 96 12.55 -5.95 13.85
N LEU A 97 11.90 -4.86 14.26
CA LEU A 97 11.59 -3.73 13.39
C LEU A 97 12.78 -2.77 13.26
N GLU A 98 12.75 -1.88 12.28
CA GLU A 98 13.82 -0.91 12.02
C GLU A 98 14.12 0.02 13.21
N ASN A 99 13.11 0.29 14.04
CA ASN A 99 13.25 1.03 15.30
C ASN A 99 13.80 0.19 16.48
N ASN A 100 14.26 -1.04 16.21
CA ASN A 100 14.76 -2.04 17.16
C ASN A 100 13.72 -2.65 18.12
N LEU A 101 12.42 -2.41 17.89
CA LEU A 101 11.36 -3.10 18.63
C LEU A 101 11.33 -4.59 18.25
N SER A 102 11.35 -5.47 19.25
CA SER A 102 11.09 -6.90 19.06
C SER A 102 9.59 -7.16 19.11
N THR A 103 9.07 -7.88 18.12
CA THR A 103 7.63 -8.19 17.98
C THR A 103 7.45 -9.52 17.23
N VAL A 104 6.22 -9.80 16.81
CA VAL A 104 5.89 -10.86 15.86
C VAL A 104 5.52 -10.26 14.50
N CYS A 105 5.95 -10.92 13.44
CA CYS A 105 5.68 -10.56 12.06
C CYS A 105 4.95 -11.69 11.34
N TYR A 106 4.16 -11.32 10.34
CA TYR A 106 3.76 -12.25 9.31
C TYR A 106 4.89 -12.40 8.30
N GLN A 107 5.13 -13.63 7.86
CA GLN A 107 5.97 -13.92 6.71
C GLN A 107 5.08 -14.54 5.62
N PHE A 108 5.07 -13.93 4.44
CA PHE A 108 4.30 -14.36 3.29
C PHE A 108 5.24 -14.83 2.20
N SER A 109 4.91 -15.93 1.52
CA SER A 109 5.62 -16.38 0.33
C SER A 109 4.67 -16.47 -0.86
N PHE A 110 5.14 -15.99 -2.02
CA PHE A 110 4.42 -15.96 -3.29
C PHE A 110 5.31 -16.46 -4.43
N ASN A 111 4.69 -16.96 -5.50
CA ASN A 111 5.41 -17.16 -6.75
C ASN A 111 5.63 -15.79 -7.41
N SER A 112 6.75 -15.62 -8.10
CA SER A 112 6.96 -14.43 -8.94
C SER A 112 5.95 -14.35 -10.09
N ASN A 113 5.78 -13.14 -10.61
CA ASN A 113 5.12 -12.85 -11.88
C ASN A 113 3.68 -13.41 -12.04
N PRO A 114 2.78 -13.20 -11.06
CA PRO A 114 1.47 -13.85 -11.00
C PRO A 114 0.45 -13.35 -12.04
N ILE A 115 0.81 -12.37 -12.88
CA ILE A 115 -0.06 -11.79 -13.91
C ILE A 115 0.64 -11.72 -15.26
N ALA A 116 -0.16 -11.56 -16.31
CA ALA A 116 0.36 -11.10 -17.61
C ALA A 116 0.80 -9.63 -17.48
N ASP A 117 1.84 -9.29 -18.22
CA ASP A 117 2.53 -8.01 -18.17
C ASP A 117 2.88 -7.51 -19.58
N GLY A 118 3.31 -6.24 -19.66
CA GLY A 118 3.61 -5.58 -20.92
C GLY A 118 2.37 -5.07 -21.67
N PRO A 119 2.54 -4.50 -22.87
CA PRO A 119 3.83 -4.28 -23.55
C PRO A 119 4.69 -3.23 -22.86
N TYR A 120 6.02 -3.32 -23.00
CA TYR A 120 6.98 -2.33 -22.47
C TYR A 120 7.54 -1.46 -23.60
N CYS A 121 8.55 -1.93 -24.33
CA CYS A 121 9.21 -1.18 -25.38
C CYS A 121 8.53 -1.41 -26.72
N PRO A 122 8.16 -0.34 -27.47
CA PRO A 122 7.71 -0.50 -28.84
C PRO A 122 8.89 -0.86 -29.75
N LYS A 123 8.65 -1.68 -30.78
CA LYS A 123 9.72 -2.09 -31.72
C LYS A 123 10.21 -0.94 -32.59
N THR A 124 9.31 -0.05 -32.99
CA THR A 124 9.62 1.09 -33.87
C THR A 124 8.90 2.35 -33.42
N LEU A 125 9.29 3.50 -33.98
CA LEU A 125 8.62 4.77 -33.75
C LEU A 125 7.13 4.80 -34.14
N ASP A 126 6.67 3.85 -34.95
CA ASP A 126 5.26 3.76 -35.36
C ASP A 126 4.41 2.90 -34.41
N ASN A 127 5.03 2.31 -33.39
CA ASN A 127 4.35 1.53 -32.38
C ASN A 127 4.24 2.30 -31.06
N ILE A 128 3.31 1.84 -30.22
CA ILE A 128 3.10 2.36 -28.88
C ILE A 128 3.45 1.23 -27.91
N GLY A 129 4.35 1.51 -26.98
CA GLY A 129 4.72 0.63 -25.88
C GLY A 129 3.90 0.94 -24.62
N GLY A 130 4.53 0.75 -23.48
CA GLY A 130 3.99 1.09 -22.18
C GLY A 130 4.12 2.57 -21.88
N LEU A 131 4.61 2.87 -20.68
CA LEU A 131 4.63 4.20 -20.08
C LEU A 131 6.02 4.51 -19.54
N TYR A 132 6.33 5.80 -19.42
CA TYR A 132 7.44 6.24 -18.58
C TYR A 132 7.27 7.70 -18.15
N ASN A 133 7.89 8.07 -17.03
CA ASN A 133 7.99 9.46 -16.59
C ASN A 133 9.34 10.04 -17.03
N TYR A 134 9.34 10.76 -18.16
CA TYR A 134 10.58 11.34 -18.68
C TYR A 134 11.00 12.57 -17.89
N ASP A 135 12.24 12.59 -17.41
CA ASP A 135 12.81 13.70 -16.64
C ASP A 135 13.84 14.53 -17.41
N GLY A 136 13.88 14.38 -18.74
CA GLY A 136 14.69 15.19 -19.64
C GLY A 136 14.20 16.62 -19.85
N ILE A 137 14.84 17.31 -20.78
CA ILE A 137 14.58 18.72 -21.10
C ILE A 137 13.42 18.83 -22.10
N THR A 138 13.39 17.96 -23.12
CA THR A 138 12.42 18.05 -24.21
C THR A 138 11.16 17.23 -23.91
N ASN A 139 10.01 17.91 -23.75
CA ASN A 139 8.71 17.32 -23.37
C ASN A 139 8.77 16.38 -22.14
N PRO A 140 9.22 16.84 -20.97
CA PRO A 140 9.23 16.03 -19.76
C PRO A 140 7.83 15.68 -19.29
N GLY A 141 7.77 14.63 -18.47
CA GLY A 141 6.58 14.18 -17.77
C GLY A 141 6.17 12.76 -18.16
N PHE A 142 5.10 12.34 -17.51
CA PHE A 142 4.51 11.02 -17.70
C PHE A 142 3.77 10.94 -19.02
N GLN A 143 4.13 9.94 -19.82
CA GLN A 143 3.61 9.77 -21.18
C GLN A 143 3.73 8.32 -21.65
N ALA A 144 2.99 7.99 -22.70
CA ALA A 144 3.15 6.72 -23.40
C ALA A 144 4.47 6.68 -24.17
N LEU A 145 5.09 5.51 -24.22
CA LEU A 145 6.28 5.23 -25.03
C LEU A 145 5.86 5.15 -26.50
N LYS A 146 5.90 6.29 -27.20
CA LYS A 146 5.55 6.45 -28.62
C LYS A 146 6.53 7.42 -29.28
N ARG A 147 6.44 7.61 -30.60
CA ARG A 147 7.30 8.51 -31.39
C ARG A 147 7.77 9.77 -30.65
N GLN A 148 6.84 10.56 -30.11
CA GLN A 148 7.16 11.82 -29.42
C GLN A 148 8.14 11.65 -28.25
N PHE A 149 8.00 10.58 -27.46
CA PHE A 149 8.87 10.30 -26.32
C PHE A 149 10.31 10.00 -26.80
N PHE A 150 10.46 9.14 -27.80
CA PHE A 150 11.79 8.77 -28.30
C PHE A 150 12.45 9.92 -29.07
N GLU A 151 11.71 10.67 -29.88
CA GLU A 151 12.22 11.89 -30.53
C GLU A 151 12.60 12.95 -29.49
N SER A 152 11.90 13.05 -28.37
CA SER A 152 12.30 13.88 -27.22
C SER A 152 13.66 13.47 -26.66
N MET A 153 13.90 12.17 -26.51
CA MET A 153 15.18 11.65 -26.02
C MET A 153 16.33 11.91 -26.99
N GLU A 154 16.12 11.67 -28.28
CA GLU A 154 17.10 11.99 -29.34
C GLU A 154 17.46 13.48 -29.35
N ASN A 155 16.46 14.35 -29.21
CA ASN A 155 16.66 15.81 -29.13
C ASN A 155 17.48 16.23 -27.90
N ASP A 156 17.39 15.46 -26.81
CA ASP A 156 18.17 15.67 -25.59
C ASP A 156 19.56 15.00 -25.65
N GLY A 157 19.87 14.30 -26.76
CA GLY A 157 21.18 13.71 -27.03
C GLY A 157 21.34 12.25 -26.60
N PHE A 158 20.23 11.54 -26.36
CA PHE A 158 20.24 10.10 -26.07
C PHE A 158 19.95 9.29 -27.35
N ASP A 159 20.91 8.47 -27.78
CA ASP A 159 20.82 7.67 -29.02
C ASP A 159 20.10 6.33 -28.76
N ILE A 160 18.77 6.40 -28.73
CA ILE A 160 17.85 5.30 -28.45
C ILE A 160 17.14 4.77 -29.71
N VAL A 161 17.12 5.54 -30.80
CA VAL A 161 16.49 5.19 -32.09
C VAL A 161 17.56 4.94 -33.16
N ASP A 162 17.51 3.81 -33.85
CA ASP A 162 18.47 3.52 -34.93
C ASP A 162 18.15 4.26 -36.24
N ASP A 163 19.08 4.16 -37.20
CA ASP A 163 18.96 4.84 -38.51
C ASP A 163 17.72 4.40 -39.30
N GLU A 164 17.17 3.22 -39.00
CA GLU A 164 15.95 2.68 -39.61
C GLU A 164 14.66 3.05 -38.86
N GLY A 165 14.77 3.73 -37.72
CA GLY A 165 13.63 4.13 -36.89
C GLY A 165 13.12 3.03 -35.94
N ASN A 166 13.91 1.99 -35.70
CA ASN A 166 13.65 1.01 -34.64
C ASN A 166 14.11 1.57 -33.31
N ILE A 167 13.40 1.17 -32.24
CA ILE A 167 13.86 1.46 -30.89
C ILE A 167 14.90 0.42 -30.50
N ARG A 168 16.05 0.86 -29.99
CA ARG A 168 17.04 -0.05 -29.42
C ARG A 168 16.51 -0.65 -28.13
N ILE A 169 16.21 -1.94 -28.17
CA ILE A 169 15.71 -2.70 -27.02
C ILE A 169 16.82 -3.62 -26.54
N SER A 170 17.07 -3.66 -25.24
CA SER A 170 18.03 -4.60 -24.66
C SER A 170 17.66 -5.06 -23.26
N LEU A 171 18.30 -6.14 -22.81
CA LEU A 171 18.36 -6.49 -21.41
C LEU A 171 19.27 -5.49 -20.67
N PRO A 172 18.96 -5.09 -19.43
CA PRO A 172 19.77 -4.12 -18.66
C PRO A 172 21.27 -4.45 -18.54
N LYS A 173 21.66 -5.72 -18.69
CA LYS A 173 23.05 -6.19 -18.55
C LYS A 173 23.78 -6.37 -19.90
N ASN A 174 23.12 -6.10 -21.03
CA ASN A 174 23.64 -6.41 -22.37
C ASN A 174 23.62 -5.18 -23.28
N THR A 175 24.33 -4.13 -22.90
CA THR A 175 24.31 -2.84 -23.61
C THR A 175 25.67 -2.50 -24.21
N ASP A 176 25.65 -1.90 -25.40
CA ASP A 176 26.80 -1.13 -25.90
C ASP A 176 26.81 0.26 -25.26
N SER A 177 27.96 0.70 -24.76
CA SER A 177 28.13 2.03 -24.17
C SER A 177 27.95 3.18 -25.16
N GLU A 178 27.98 2.92 -26.47
CA GLU A 178 27.76 3.93 -27.50
C GLU A 178 26.30 4.35 -27.64
N PHE A 179 25.36 3.52 -27.17
CA PHE A 179 23.93 3.72 -27.38
C PHE A 179 23.13 3.76 -26.07
N ASN A 180 21.89 4.20 -26.21
CA ASN A 180 20.86 4.12 -25.19
C ASN A 180 19.79 3.12 -25.57
N TYR A 181 19.13 2.56 -24.57
CA TYR A 181 18.21 1.44 -24.74
C TYR A 181 16.93 1.63 -23.96
N CYS A 182 15.84 1.17 -24.56
CA CYS A 182 14.64 0.80 -23.84
C CYS A 182 14.86 -0.60 -23.25
N PHE A 183 14.81 -0.73 -21.93
CA PHE A 183 15.08 -1.98 -21.24
C PHE A 183 13.84 -2.85 -21.08
N GLU A 184 14.01 -4.13 -21.38
CA GLU A 184 13.08 -5.20 -21.04
C GLU A 184 13.87 -6.32 -20.35
N ALA A 185 13.63 -6.59 -19.08
CA ALA A 185 14.26 -7.73 -18.40
C ALA A 185 13.50 -9.04 -18.68
N GLU A 186 14.19 -10.17 -18.51
CA GLU A 186 13.59 -11.49 -18.68
C GLU A 186 12.92 -11.96 -17.39
N ARG A 187 11.73 -12.55 -17.53
CA ARG A 187 11.00 -13.17 -16.41
C ARG A 187 11.69 -14.46 -15.96
N ASP A 188 11.80 -14.63 -14.65
CA ASP A 188 12.06 -15.91 -14.01
C ASP A 188 10.85 -16.29 -13.15
N ASP A 189 9.97 -17.13 -13.72
CA ASP A 189 8.76 -17.62 -13.05
C ASP A 189 9.05 -18.72 -12.01
N SER A 190 10.32 -19.09 -11.81
CA SER A 190 10.72 -20.09 -10.80
C SER A 190 10.96 -19.50 -9.41
N LEU A 191 11.08 -18.17 -9.32
CA LEU A 191 11.41 -17.46 -8.09
C LEU A 191 10.27 -17.50 -7.08
N VAL A 192 10.65 -17.55 -5.80
CA VAL A 192 9.75 -17.35 -4.66
C VAL A 192 10.10 -16.03 -3.98
N ILE A 193 9.12 -15.14 -3.91
CA ILE A 193 9.27 -13.85 -3.22
C ILE A 193 8.69 -13.98 -1.82
N THR A 194 9.47 -13.56 -0.83
CA THR A 194 9.08 -13.61 0.58
C THR A 194 9.08 -12.23 1.21
N TYR A 195 7.98 -11.88 1.87
CA TYR A 195 7.78 -10.62 2.59
C TYR A 195 7.64 -10.87 4.08
N THR A 196 8.17 -9.97 4.90
CA THR A 196 7.97 -9.96 6.35
C THR A 196 7.46 -8.60 6.79
N ILE A 197 6.26 -8.56 7.41
CA ILE A 197 5.63 -7.32 7.92
C ILE A 197 5.17 -7.51 9.37
N PRO A 198 5.18 -6.45 10.21
CA PRO A 198 4.72 -6.57 11.59
C PRO A 198 3.24 -6.97 11.68
N VAL A 199 2.92 -7.85 12.62
CA VAL A 199 1.51 -8.16 12.96
C VAL A 199 0.82 -6.95 13.60
N PHE A 200 1.61 -6.13 14.30
CA PHE A 200 1.16 -4.91 14.98
C PHE A 200 1.96 -3.73 14.43
N PRO A 201 1.43 -3.01 13.42
CA PRO A 201 2.06 -1.80 12.92
C PRO A 201 2.37 -0.83 14.06
N THR A 202 3.59 -0.30 14.05
CA THR A 202 4.07 0.62 15.10
C THR A 202 4.54 1.90 14.45
N ASP A 203 3.89 3.01 14.78
CA ASP A 203 4.24 4.33 14.23
C ASP A 203 5.69 4.71 14.53
N LEU A 204 6.36 5.30 13.53
CA LEU A 204 7.63 5.99 13.70
C LEU A 204 7.40 7.42 14.17
N ALA A 205 8.38 7.99 14.86
CA ALA A 205 8.39 9.41 15.19
C ALA A 205 8.52 10.29 13.92
N VAL A 206 9.24 9.79 12.92
CA VAL A 206 9.41 10.41 11.60
C VAL A 206 9.12 9.31 10.57
N PRO A 207 8.13 9.49 9.68
CA PRO A 207 7.85 8.52 8.64
C PRO A 207 9.06 8.27 7.72
N SER A 208 9.23 7.03 7.30
CA SER A 208 10.27 6.61 6.35
C SER A 208 9.86 7.06 4.94
N PRO A 209 10.69 7.84 4.22
CA PRO A 209 10.35 8.29 2.87
C PRO A 209 10.35 7.12 1.87
N ASN A 210 9.47 7.22 0.86
CA ASN A 210 9.48 6.38 -0.35
C ASN A 210 9.87 7.25 -1.55
N ASN A 211 11.16 7.53 -1.69
CA ASN A 211 11.71 8.45 -2.69
C ASN A 211 12.86 7.87 -3.51
N THR A 212 13.33 6.66 -3.21
CA THR A 212 14.34 5.93 -3.98
C THR A 212 13.72 4.75 -4.72
N VAL A 213 14.42 4.30 -5.76
CA VAL A 213 14.02 3.14 -6.57
C VAL A 213 14.00 1.85 -5.75
N PHE A 214 14.74 1.78 -4.64
CA PHE A 214 14.89 0.60 -3.79
C PHE A 214 13.92 0.60 -2.60
N ASP A 215 13.14 1.66 -2.42
CA ASP A 215 12.24 1.75 -1.28
C ASP A 215 11.10 0.77 -1.48
N MET A 216 11.05 -0.22 -0.59
CA MET A 216 10.02 -1.26 -0.63
C MET A 216 8.76 -0.73 0.05
N VAL A 217 7.80 -0.25 -0.75
CA VAL A 217 6.55 0.36 -0.25
C VAL A 217 5.66 -0.71 0.35
N GLY A 218 5.51 -1.84 -0.34
CA GLY A 218 4.63 -2.92 0.05
C GLY A 218 4.52 -4.01 -1.01
N PHE A 219 3.46 -4.80 -0.92
CA PHE A 219 3.13 -5.82 -1.91
C PHE A 219 1.63 -5.96 -2.08
N THR A 220 1.21 -6.35 -3.28
CA THR A 220 -0.20 -6.55 -3.61
C THR A 220 -0.77 -7.83 -3.00
N LEU A 221 -2.09 -8.00 -3.03
CA LEU A 221 -2.75 -9.25 -2.60
C LEU A 221 -2.31 -10.48 -3.41
N ASN A 222 -1.78 -10.33 -4.62
CA ASN A 222 -1.20 -11.45 -5.36
C ASN A 222 0.32 -11.57 -5.23
N GLY A 223 0.95 -10.79 -4.34
CA GLY A 223 2.38 -10.90 -4.03
C GLY A 223 3.30 -10.21 -5.02
N ILE A 224 2.80 -9.22 -5.78
CA ILE A 224 3.63 -8.37 -6.63
C ILE A 224 4.22 -7.26 -5.76
N PRO A 225 5.55 -7.07 -5.73
CA PRO A 225 6.16 -5.96 -4.99
C PRO A 225 5.70 -4.59 -5.53
N ILE A 226 5.58 -3.62 -4.64
CA ILE A 226 5.34 -2.21 -4.94
C ILE A 226 6.57 -1.45 -4.46
N GLU A 227 7.37 -0.97 -5.40
CA GLU A 227 8.59 -0.22 -5.14
C GLU A 227 8.34 1.30 -5.21
N GLY A 228 9.36 2.06 -4.80
CA GLY A 228 9.38 3.51 -4.91
C GLY A 228 9.35 4.01 -6.37
N PRO A 229 9.59 5.30 -6.60
CA PRO A 229 9.56 5.88 -7.94
C PRO A 229 10.51 5.15 -8.91
N ALA A 230 10.09 5.01 -10.17
CA ALA A 230 10.95 4.47 -11.22
C ALA A 230 12.23 5.31 -11.40
N PRO A 231 13.33 4.72 -11.89
CA PRO A 231 14.61 5.43 -12.03
C PRO A 231 14.58 6.68 -12.92
N SER A 232 15.52 7.60 -12.68
CA SER A 232 15.75 8.75 -13.56
C SER A 232 16.33 8.31 -14.90
N VAL A 233 15.83 8.84 -16.02
CA VAL A 233 16.45 8.59 -17.33
C VAL A 233 17.76 9.38 -17.42
N ILE A 234 17.73 10.66 -17.07
CA ILE A 234 18.90 11.54 -17.26
C ILE A 234 20.04 11.32 -16.26
N ASN A 235 19.76 10.74 -15.09
CA ASN A 235 20.78 10.41 -14.09
C ASN A 235 21.14 8.91 -14.08
N GLY A 236 20.39 8.08 -14.81
CA GLY A 236 20.50 6.63 -14.77
C GLY A 236 19.97 6.01 -13.47
N ALA A 237 19.87 4.68 -13.46
CA ALA A 237 19.35 3.96 -12.30
C ALA A 237 20.38 3.89 -11.16
N PRO A 238 20.01 4.22 -9.91
CA PRO A 238 20.84 3.89 -8.76
C PRO A 238 21.22 2.41 -8.77
N LEU A 239 22.44 2.09 -8.38
CA LEU A 239 22.95 0.72 -8.29
C LEU A 239 23.13 0.30 -6.83
N PRO A 240 23.00 -0.99 -6.49
CA PRO A 240 23.15 -1.47 -5.11
C PRO A 240 24.53 -1.21 -4.48
N ASP A 241 25.56 -1.00 -5.29
CA ASP A 241 26.92 -0.66 -4.84
C ASP A 241 27.11 0.84 -4.55
N GLY A 242 26.05 1.64 -4.69
CA GLY A 242 26.07 3.09 -4.53
C GLY A 242 26.45 3.86 -5.80
N GLY A 243 26.66 3.17 -6.92
CA GLY A 243 26.87 3.76 -8.23
C GLY A 243 25.58 4.24 -8.91
N THR A 244 25.73 4.77 -10.11
CA THR A 244 24.63 5.14 -11.00
C THR A 244 24.84 4.45 -12.34
N GLY A 245 23.78 3.85 -12.87
CA GLY A 245 23.73 3.30 -14.21
C GLY A 245 23.92 4.38 -15.28
N VAL A 246 24.03 3.94 -16.52
CA VAL A 246 24.21 4.84 -17.66
C VAL A 246 22.93 5.64 -17.90
N ALA A 247 23.06 6.96 -17.99
CA ALA A 247 21.97 7.87 -18.34
C ALA A 247 21.45 7.60 -19.76
N GLY A 248 20.19 7.93 -20.00
CA GLY A 248 19.53 7.78 -21.30
C GLY A 248 18.85 6.43 -21.50
N ASN A 249 19.00 5.48 -20.58
CA ASN A 249 18.28 4.21 -20.66
C ASN A 249 16.90 4.31 -19.99
N VAL A 250 15.92 3.59 -20.53
CA VAL A 250 14.53 3.64 -20.11
C VAL A 250 14.07 2.27 -19.61
N PRO A 251 13.90 2.05 -18.30
CA PRO A 251 13.28 0.84 -17.77
C PRO A 251 11.76 0.92 -17.95
N ALA A 252 11.30 0.63 -19.17
CA ALA A 252 9.92 0.82 -19.56
C ALA A 252 8.95 0.05 -18.65
N ILE A 253 7.93 0.75 -18.14
CA ILE A 253 6.84 0.13 -17.38
C ILE A 253 5.65 -0.12 -18.30
N ASP A 254 4.88 -1.17 -18.02
CA ASP A 254 3.70 -1.53 -18.79
C ASP A 254 2.52 -0.58 -18.52
N PRO A 255 1.37 -0.72 -19.22
CA PRO A 255 0.20 0.11 -18.98
C PRO A 255 -0.39 0.03 -17.56
N CYS A 256 -0.06 -1.01 -16.79
CA CYS A 256 -0.44 -1.18 -15.39
C CYS A 256 0.62 -0.62 -14.43
N GLY A 257 1.75 -0.13 -14.94
CA GLY A 257 2.76 0.62 -14.21
C GLY A 257 3.81 -0.24 -13.51
N GLY A 258 4.03 -1.45 -14.02
CA GLY A 258 5.09 -2.33 -13.53
C GLY A 258 5.96 -2.86 -14.66
N HIS A 259 7.06 -3.52 -14.28
CA HIS A 259 8.03 -4.13 -15.17
C HIS A 259 8.76 -5.26 -14.45
N VAL A 260 9.56 -6.01 -15.20
CA VAL A 260 10.37 -7.10 -14.64
C VAL A 260 11.69 -6.53 -14.14
N ASP A 261 12.00 -6.79 -12.87
CA ASP A 261 13.31 -6.51 -12.27
C ASP A 261 14.41 -7.31 -12.99
N PRO A 262 15.66 -6.80 -13.08
CA PRO A 262 16.79 -7.57 -13.61
C PRO A 262 17.11 -8.89 -12.90
N SER A 263 16.51 -9.13 -11.73
CA SER A 263 16.55 -10.39 -10.98
C SER A 263 15.45 -11.39 -11.42
N GLY A 264 14.47 -10.96 -12.22
CA GLY A 264 13.49 -11.83 -12.88
C GLY A 264 12.06 -11.78 -12.33
N TYR A 265 11.80 -10.97 -11.30
CA TYR A 265 10.45 -10.79 -10.75
C TYR A 265 9.79 -9.51 -11.26
N TYR A 266 8.49 -9.55 -11.51
CA TYR A 266 7.66 -8.43 -11.91
C TYR A 266 7.25 -7.62 -10.69
N HIS A 267 7.37 -6.30 -10.77
CA HIS A 267 7.01 -5.37 -9.71
C HIS A 267 6.40 -4.09 -10.25
N PHE A 268 5.70 -3.38 -9.37
CA PHE A 268 5.06 -2.11 -9.68
C PHE A 268 5.88 -0.92 -9.19
N HIS A 269 5.99 0.12 -10.01
CA HIS A 269 6.38 1.48 -9.59
C HIS A 269 5.16 2.42 -9.47
N MET A 270 3.99 1.94 -9.90
CA MET A 270 2.71 2.63 -9.79
C MET A 270 1.64 1.65 -9.37
N GLN A 271 0.67 2.11 -8.59
CA GLN A 271 -0.44 1.28 -8.16
C GLN A 271 -1.39 1.02 -9.34
N PRO A 272 -1.57 -0.24 -9.77
CA PRO A 272 -2.33 -0.56 -10.98
C PRO A 272 -3.83 -0.29 -10.85
N GLU A 273 -4.45 -0.44 -9.68
CA GLU A 273 -5.91 -0.30 -9.49
C GLU A 273 -6.43 1.13 -9.65
N THR A 274 -5.55 2.13 -9.58
CA THR A 274 -5.89 3.55 -9.81
C THR A 274 -5.21 4.15 -11.04
N ILE A 275 -4.34 3.41 -11.74
CA ILE A 275 -3.50 3.96 -12.81
C ILE A 275 -4.32 4.51 -13.98
N ASN A 276 -5.46 3.91 -14.31
CA ASN A 276 -6.29 4.42 -15.42
C ASN A 276 -6.90 5.79 -15.11
N HIS A 277 -7.10 6.13 -13.83
CA HIS A 277 -7.45 7.49 -13.43
C HIS A 277 -6.29 8.46 -13.59
N VAL A 278 -5.06 8.02 -13.26
CA VAL A 278 -3.83 8.79 -13.47
C VAL A 278 -3.62 9.07 -14.96
N LEU A 279 -3.76 8.06 -15.83
CA LEU A 279 -3.66 8.20 -17.29
C LEU A 279 -4.66 9.23 -17.82
N LYS A 280 -5.94 9.07 -17.47
CA LYS A 280 -7.00 10.00 -17.86
C LYS A 280 -6.71 11.42 -17.36
N LYS A 281 -6.20 11.58 -16.14
CA LYS A 281 -5.87 12.89 -15.56
C LYS A 281 -4.73 13.58 -16.31
N ASN A 282 -3.79 12.82 -16.86
CA ASN A 282 -2.66 13.30 -17.64
C ASN A 282 -2.92 13.32 -19.15
N ASN A 283 -4.17 13.13 -19.59
CA ASN A 283 -4.58 13.10 -21.00
C ASN A 283 -3.86 12.03 -21.83
N ILE A 284 -3.50 10.90 -21.21
CA ILE A 284 -2.91 9.74 -21.89
C ILE A 284 -4.04 8.78 -22.22
N TYR A 285 -4.27 8.54 -23.51
CA TYR A 285 -5.33 7.67 -24.03
C TYR A 285 -4.80 6.57 -24.95
N ASP A 286 -3.49 6.56 -25.21
CA ASP A 286 -2.82 5.62 -26.10
C ASP A 286 -2.69 4.21 -25.49
N VAL A 287 -2.70 4.14 -24.15
CA VAL A 287 -2.50 2.92 -23.36
C VAL A 287 -3.51 2.84 -22.22
N PHE A 288 -3.76 1.62 -21.74
CA PHE A 288 -4.73 1.35 -20.68
C PHE A 288 -4.38 0.07 -19.93
N CYS A 289 -4.40 0.10 -18.59
CA CYS A 289 -4.22 -1.09 -17.77
C CYS A 289 -5.45 -2.01 -17.85
N SER A 290 -5.27 -3.20 -18.42
CA SER A 290 -6.32 -4.22 -18.52
C SER A 290 -6.02 -5.50 -17.75
N ASN A 291 -4.77 -5.71 -17.34
CA ASN A 291 -4.35 -6.89 -16.57
C ASN A 291 -4.77 -6.82 -15.10
N VAL A 292 -5.12 -5.63 -14.59
CA VAL A 292 -5.57 -5.41 -13.21
C VAL A 292 -6.90 -4.65 -13.19
N SER A 293 -7.85 -5.15 -12.40
CA SER A 293 -9.16 -4.53 -12.22
C SER A 293 -9.02 -3.14 -11.60
N GLN A 294 -9.71 -2.16 -12.19
CA GLN A 294 -9.76 -0.80 -11.65
C GLN A 294 -10.90 -0.69 -10.64
N ASP A 295 -10.57 -0.49 -9.37
CA ASP A 295 -11.53 -0.30 -8.30
C ASP A 295 -11.02 0.78 -7.33
N SER A 296 -11.76 1.90 -7.25
CA SER A 296 -11.38 3.07 -6.44
C SER A 296 -11.40 2.85 -4.93
N TYR A 297 -11.91 1.73 -4.43
CA TYR A 297 -11.96 1.43 -2.99
C TYR A 297 -11.37 0.05 -2.63
N ALA A 298 -10.71 -0.62 -3.58
CA ALA A 298 -10.14 -1.94 -3.33
C ALA A 298 -8.99 -1.89 -2.30
N LEU A 299 -8.94 -2.92 -1.46
CA LEU A 299 -7.71 -3.28 -0.75
C LEU A 299 -6.73 -3.81 -1.79
N LEU A 300 -5.61 -3.13 -1.92
CA LEU A 300 -4.57 -3.40 -2.90
C LEU A 300 -3.59 -4.45 -2.38
N GLY A 301 -3.30 -4.38 -1.08
CA GLY A 301 -2.22 -5.11 -0.45
C GLY A 301 -1.83 -4.51 0.89
N TYR A 302 -0.58 -4.74 1.28
CA TYR A 302 -0.04 -4.30 2.56
C TYR A 302 1.29 -3.58 2.37
N ALA A 303 1.48 -2.49 3.10
CA ALA A 303 2.75 -1.81 3.20
C ALA A 303 3.74 -2.63 4.04
N MET A 304 5.04 -2.37 3.87
CA MET A 304 6.07 -3.12 4.59
C MET A 304 6.06 -2.88 6.11
N ASP A 305 5.41 -1.82 6.57
CA ASP A 305 5.16 -1.50 7.97
C ASP A 305 3.88 -2.14 8.54
N GLY A 306 3.21 -2.98 7.75
CA GLY A 306 2.04 -3.76 8.13
C GLY A 306 0.70 -3.04 8.00
N TYR A 307 0.67 -1.75 7.64
CA TYR A 307 -0.60 -1.07 7.39
C TYR A 307 -1.18 -1.43 6.01
N PRO A 308 -2.52 -1.46 5.85
CA PRO A 308 -3.14 -1.73 4.55
C PRO A 308 -2.88 -0.63 3.51
N LEU A 309 -2.82 -1.04 2.25
CA LEU A 309 -2.78 -0.17 1.08
C LEU A 309 -4.14 -0.24 0.35
N TYR A 310 -4.81 0.89 0.18
CA TYR A 310 -6.08 1.01 -0.53
C TYR A 310 -5.96 1.85 -1.80
N ALA A 311 -6.90 1.67 -2.73
CA ALA A 311 -7.13 2.58 -3.84
C ALA A 311 -7.53 3.99 -3.34
N ASP A 312 -8.04 4.88 -4.18
CA ASP A 312 -8.18 6.30 -3.81
C ASP A 312 -9.27 6.64 -2.78
N LYS A 313 -10.07 5.67 -2.31
CA LYS A 313 -11.20 5.85 -1.37
C LYS A 313 -11.31 4.71 -0.36
N ASP A 314 -11.91 5.00 0.80
CA ASP A 314 -12.17 4.02 1.87
C ASP A 314 -13.31 3.05 1.52
N LEU A 315 -14.39 3.59 0.95
CA LEU A 315 -15.65 2.90 0.71
C LEU A 315 -16.34 3.39 -0.58
N PRO A 316 -17.21 2.57 -1.19
CA PRO A 316 -18.02 2.99 -2.33
C PRO A 316 -18.82 4.27 -2.05
N GLY A 317 -18.74 5.23 -2.97
CA GLY A 317 -19.49 6.48 -2.89
C GLY A 317 -18.93 7.54 -1.93
N MET A 318 -17.85 7.25 -1.21
CA MET A 318 -17.16 8.27 -0.41
C MET A 318 -16.39 9.26 -1.29
N THR A 319 -16.33 10.51 -0.85
CA THR A 319 -15.46 11.54 -1.41
C THR A 319 -14.08 11.49 -0.79
N GLN A 320 -13.10 12.13 -1.43
CA GLN A 320 -11.71 12.15 -0.97
C GLN A 320 -11.59 12.66 0.48
N THR A 321 -10.97 11.85 1.33
CA THR A 321 -10.68 12.18 2.73
C THR A 321 -9.43 13.07 2.80
N LYS A 322 -9.29 13.81 3.90
CA LYS A 322 -8.06 14.54 4.18
C LYS A 322 -6.98 13.54 4.61
N TYR A 323 -6.07 13.26 3.71
CA TYR A 323 -4.90 12.42 3.99
C TYR A 323 -3.80 13.20 4.72
N ASP A 324 -2.96 12.47 5.45
CA ASP A 324 -1.71 12.97 6.02
C ASP A 324 -0.60 13.07 4.94
N GLN A 325 0.63 13.38 5.37
CA GLN A 325 1.77 13.54 4.46
C GLN A 325 2.19 12.25 3.74
N CYS A 326 1.80 11.08 4.26
CA CYS A 326 2.06 9.77 3.65
C CYS A 326 0.88 9.30 2.79
N ASN A 327 -0.08 10.16 2.48
CA ASN A 327 -1.34 9.81 1.83
C ASN A 327 -2.15 8.76 2.61
N GLY A 328 -2.04 8.73 3.94
CA GLY A 328 -2.84 7.85 4.79
C GLY A 328 -3.75 8.59 5.76
N HIS A 329 -4.62 7.84 6.42
CA HIS A 329 -5.47 8.33 7.51
C HIS A 329 -6.03 7.16 8.33
N PHE A 330 -6.67 7.46 9.47
CA PHE A 330 -7.38 6.47 10.26
C PHE A 330 -8.87 6.51 9.95
N GLY A 331 -9.44 5.40 9.52
CA GLY A 331 -10.85 5.32 9.17
C GLY A 331 -11.32 3.88 8.94
N PRO A 332 -12.64 3.64 8.93
CA PRO A 332 -13.21 2.33 8.63
C PRO A 332 -13.16 2.02 7.13
N THR A 333 -12.89 0.75 6.81
CA THR A 333 -12.97 0.20 5.44
C THR A 333 -13.86 -1.05 5.43
N LEU A 334 -14.04 -1.70 4.27
CA LEU A 334 -14.81 -2.94 4.18
C LEU A 334 -14.18 -4.06 5.02
N GLU A 335 -12.85 -4.15 5.03
CA GLU A 335 -12.08 -5.17 5.75
C GLU A 335 -11.84 -4.80 7.22
N TYR A 336 -11.78 -3.50 7.54
CA TYR A 336 -11.55 -2.98 8.89
C TYR A 336 -12.71 -2.08 9.34
N PRO A 337 -13.89 -2.65 9.68
CA PRO A 337 -15.08 -1.86 10.00
C PRO A 337 -14.95 -1.04 11.28
N PHE A 338 -14.01 -1.38 12.17
CA PHE A 338 -13.72 -0.64 13.39
C PHE A 338 -12.65 0.44 13.22
N GLY A 339 -12.11 0.59 12.02
CA GLY A 339 -11.08 1.55 11.70
C GLY A 339 -9.67 1.00 11.86
N VAL A 340 -8.81 1.40 10.93
CA VAL A 340 -7.37 1.16 10.95
C VAL A 340 -6.69 2.35 10.29
N TYR A 341 -5.44 2.62 10.63
CA TYR A 341 -4.64 3.50 9.78
C TYR A 341 -4.30 2.77 8.49
N HIS A 342 -4.48 3.42 7.35
CA HIS A 342 -4.20 2.85 6.04
C HIS A 342 -3.79 3.94 5.06
N TYR A 343 -3.07 3.53 4.01
CA TYR A 343 -2.63 4.43 2.95
C TYR A 343 -3.55 4.35 1.74
N HIS A 344 -3.56 5.42 0.95
CA HIS A 344 -4.23 5.46 -0.33
C HIS A 344 -3.26 5.70 -1.48
N ALA A 345 -3.41 4.91 -2.53
CA ALA A 345 -2.85 5.23 -3.82
C ALA A 345 -3.51 6.49 -4.38
N SER A 346 -2.70 7.38 -4.97
CA SER A 346 -3.22 8.57 -5.64
C SER A 346 -3.98 8.19 -6.90
N ASN A 347 -4.97 8.99 -7.28
CA ASN A 347 -5.61 8.91 -8.60
C ASN A 347 -5.13 10.02 -9.56
N LYS A 348 -4.11 10.79 -9.14
CA LYS A 348 -3.62 11.99 -9.86
C LYS A 348 -2.10 12.12 -9.87
N ALA A 349 -1.41 11.70 -8.82
CA ALA A 349 0.04 11.87 -8.68
C ALA A 349 0.82 10.83 -9.49
N ILE A 350 2.07 11.16 -9.81
CA ILE A 350 3.05 10.27 -10.45
C ILE A 350 4.35 10.33 -9.62
N PRO A 351 4.82 9.19 -9.06
CA PRO A 351 4.08 7.94 -8.96
C PRO A 351 2.83 8.11 -8.08
N ASN A 352 1.89 7.17 -8.19
CA ASN A 352 0.68 7.15 -7.38
C ASN A 352 0.80 6.29 -6.11
N THR A 353 2.00 5.87 -5.75
CA THR A 353 2.29 5.16 -4.49
C THR A 353 2.31 6.14 -3.30
N PRO A 354 2.12 5.66 -2.06
CA PRO A 354 2.31 6.46 -0.86
C PRO A 354 3.74 7.03 -0.78
N PRO A 355 3.93 8.35 -0.52
CA PRO A 355 5.25 8.98 -0.52
C PRO A 355 6.09 8.67 0.73
N CYS A 356 5.52 8.02 1.74
CA CYS A 356 6.22 7.55 2.92
C CYS A 356 5.46 6.42 3.61
N LEU A 357 6.17 5.70 4.49
CA LEU A 357 5.61 4.77 5.47
C LEU A 357 5.65 5.39 6.87
N LYS A 358 4.48 5.50 7.49
CA LYS A 358 4.26 5.99 8.85
C LYS A 358 4.76 5.01 9.91
N GLY A 359 4.69 3.70 9.65
CA GLY A 359 5.06 2.66 10.59
C GLY A 359 6.48 2.14 10.37
N ALA A 360 6.96 1.39 11.37
CA ALA A 360 8.27 0.73 11.35
C ALA A 360 8.21 -0.57 10.55
N SER A 361 9.03 -0.70 9.52
CA SER A 361 9.17 -1.95 8.75
C SER A 361 9.99 -3.00 9.51
N ALA A 362 9.78 -4.28 9.19
CA ALA A 362 10.64 -5.36 9.68
C ALA A 362 12.06 -5.24 9.11
N LYS A 363 13.08 -5.61 9.88
CA LYS A 363 14.43 -5.83 9.33
C LYS A 363 14.42 -7.09 8.47
N HIS A 364 15.11 -7.06 7.34
CA HIS A 364 15.11 -8.15 6.34
C HIS A 364 13.69 -8.49 5.87
N SER A 365 12.92 -7.44 5.55
CA SER A 365 11.50 -7.54 5.21
C SER A 365 11.22 -8.15 3.84
N PHE A 366 12.24 -8.40 3.02
CA PHE A 366 12.10 -8.90 1.65
C PHE A 366 13.25 -9.86 1.30
N SER A 367 12.93 -10.96 0.62
CA SER A 367 13.90 -11.87 0.04
C SER A 367 13.35 -12.57 -1.21
N ILE A 368 14.26 -13.03 -2.05
CA ILE A 368 13.99 -13.80 -3.27
C ILE A 368 14.75 -15.12 -3.16
N GLU A 369 14.08 -16.23 -3.44
CA GLU A 369 14.65 -17.59 -3.43
C GLU A 369 14.53 -18.28 -4.78
#